data_AF-A0A1Q7TA40-F1
#
_entry.id   AF-A0A1Q7TA40-F1
#
_cell.length_a   1.000
_cell.length_b   1.000
_cell.length_c   1.000
_cell.angle_alpha   90.00
_cell.angle_beta   90.00
_cell.angle_gamma   90.00
#
_symmetry.space_group_name_H-M   'P 1'
#
loop_
_entity.id
_entity.type
_entity.pdbx_description
1 polymer ?
#
loop_
_entity_poly.entity_id
_entity_poly.type
_entity_poly.pdbx_seq_one_letter_code
_entity_poly.pdbx_strand_id
1 'polypeptide(L)'
;MAALVVAAKGIWTEGERRSLAQRLDGLAGQVLVVPDAQAALLGALDGQAGVLILAGTGSIAVGRDDRGRWTRAGGLGPLLGDEGSGFWLGREWLRAISRGEDILPALALLRSRNPVGRIAALAPGVIRRARRGNRDARRIVSVGQAALAAHIVDIARRLHLSSPVLVSWAGSVLGDDWYRAGVGRALARVGLRARWVAPARPPVAAAARLAEHLAGKNSPATRKNSR
;
A
#
# COMPACT_ATOMS: atom_id res chain seq x y z
N MET A 1 -8.92 -31.67 1.48
CA MET A 1 -9.80 -30.72 2.19
C MET A 1 -9.80 -29.40 1.44
N ALA A 2 -10.96 -28.77 1.25
CA ALA A 2 -11.05 -27.44 0.64
C ALA A 2 -10.57 -26.36 1.63
N ALA A 3 -9.89 -25.34 1.12
CA ALA A 3 -9.41 -24.18 1.88
C ALA A 3 -9.96 -22.88 1.27
N LEU A 4 -10.32 -21.92 2.12
CA LEU A 4 -10.82 -20.60 1.74
C LEU A 4 -9.88 -19.52 2.29
N VAL A 5 -9.43 -18.61 1.43
CA VAL A 5 -8.65 -17.43 1.83
C VAL A 5 -9.44 -16.17 1.48
N VAL A 6 -9.65 -15.30 2.48
CA VAL A 6 -10.33 -14.02 2.30
C VAL A 6 -9.34 -12.88 2.56
N ALA A 7 -9.14 -12.06 1.54
CA ALA A 7 -8.39 -10.81 1.64
C ALA A 7 -9.36 -9.66 1.94
N ALA A 8 -9.29 -9.06 3.12
CA ALA A 8 -10.22 -8.01 3.54
C ALA A 8 -9.52 -6.68 3.86
N LYS A 9 -10.20 -5.58 3.54
CA LYS A 9 -9.71 -4.22 3.79
C LYS A 9 -9.92 -3.83 5.24
N GLY A 10 -8.93 -3.18 5.83
CA GLY A 10 -9.06 -2.55 7.16
C GLY A 10 -8.97 -3.52 8.33
N ILE A 11 -8.60 -4.77 8.10
CA ILE A 11 -8.32 -5.76 9.15
C ILE A 11 -6.81 -5.81 9.41
N TRP A 12 -6.40 -5.53 10.64
CA TRP A 12 -4.97 -5.39 10.98
C TRP A 12 -4.55 -6.28 12.14
N THR A 13 -5.44 -6.44 13.12
CA THR A 13 -5.17 -7.19 14.35
C THR A 13 -5.52 -8.66 14.19
N GLU A 14 -4.90 -9.49 15.04
CA GLU A 14 -5.25 -10.90 15.09
C GLU A 14 -6.70 -11.15 15.52
N GLY A 15 -7.24 -10.29 16.40
CA GLY A 15 -8.64 -10.36 16.83
C GLY A 15 -9.63 -10.11 15.69
N GLU A 16 -9.39 -9.08 14.87
CA GLU A 16 -10.23 -8.78 13.69
C GLU A 16 -10.21 -9.92 12.66
N ARG A 17 -9.01 -10.46 12.38
CA ARG A 17 -8.85 -11.60 11.48
C ARG A 17 -9.60 -12.82 11.97
N ARG A 18 -9.44 -13.16 13.26
CA ARG A 18 -10.11 -14.30 13.88
C ARG A 18 -11.63 -14.14 13.90
N SER A 19 -12.13 -12.95 14.24
CA SER A 19 -13.56 -12.66 14.24
C SER A 19 -14.18 -12.83 12.85
N LEU A 20 -13.51 -12.33 11.80
CA LEU A 20 -14.00 -12.53 10.44
C LEU A 20 -13.89 -14.00 10.00
N ALA A 21 -12.82 -14.71 10.35
CA ALA A 21 -12.68 -16.14 10.06
C ALA A 21 -13.79 -16.97 10.71
N GLN A 22 -14.15 -16.67 11.96
CA GLN A 22 -15.25 -17.35 12.68
C GLN A 22 -16.60 -17.14 12.00
N ARG A 23 -16.86 -15.95 11.44
CA ARG A 23 -18.10 -15.66 10.68
C ARG A 23 -18.18 -16.41 9.35
N LEU A 24 -17.06 -16.94 8.87
CA LEU A 24 -16.94 -17.70 7.64
C LEU A 24 -16.76 -19.20 7.92
N ASP A 25 -16.90 -19.61 9.18
CA ASP A 25 -16.77 -21.01 9.57
C ASP A 25 -17.83 -21.88 8.89
N GLY A 26 -17.48 -23.13 8.61
CA GLY A 26 -18.33 -24.07 7.86
C GLY A 26 -18.34 -23.88 6.33
N LEU A 27 -17.79 -22.79 5.78
CA LEU A 27 -17.69 -22.59 4.32
C LEU A 27 -16.56 -23.42 3.68
N ALA A 28 -15.54 -23.79 4.45
CA ALA A 28 -14.43 -24.63 4.01
C ALA A 28 -13.79 -25.35 5.21
N GLY A 29 -13.04 -26.43 4.94
CA GLY A 29 -12.33 -27.17 5.99
C GLY A 29 -11.18 -26.38 6.63
N GLN A 30 -10.73 -25.31 5.98
CA GLN A 30 -9.79 -24.33 6.53
C GLN A 30 -10.15 -22.94 6.02
N VAL A 31 -10.21 -21.96 6.92
CA VAL A 31 -10.45 -20.55 6.58
C VAL A 31 -9.28 -19.71 7.06
N LEU A 32 -8.68 -18.92 6.16
CA LEU A 32 -7.65 -17.96 6.49
C LEU A 32 -8.09 -16.56 6.04
N VAL A 33 -8.07 -15.62 6.96
CA VAL A 33 -8.33 -14.21 6.68
C VAL A 33 -7.01 -13.45 6.71
N VAL A 34 -6.72 -12.72 5.63
CA VAL A 34 -5.52 -11.88 5.49
C VAL A 34 -5.89 -10.44 5.18
N PRO A 35 -5.10 -9.44 5.60
CA PRO A 35 -5.26 -8.07 5.13
C PRO A 35 -5.15 -8.00 3.60
N ASP A 36 -5.99 -7.18 2.98
CA ASP A 36 -5.94 -6.90 1.53
C ASP A 36 -4.55 -6.44 1.07
N ALA A 37 -3.91 -5.59 1.85
CA ALA A 37 -2.55 -5.12 1.60
C ALA A 37 -1.53 -6.27 1.64
N GLN A 38 -1.72 -7.26 2.52
CA GLN A 38 -0.85 -8.45 2.56
C GLN A 38 -1.05 -9.32 1.31
N ALA A 39 -2.29 -9.54 0.87
CA ALA A 39 -2.56 -10.25 -0.38
C ALA A 39 -1.98 -9.48 -1.59
N ALA A 40 -2.10 -8.15 -1.59
CA ALA A 40 -1.53 -7.30 -2.63
C ALA A 40 0.01 -7.41 -2.68
N LEU A 41 0.69 -7.41 -1.53
CA LEU A 41 2.14 -7.59 -1.44
C LEU A 41 2.56 -8.92 -2.07
N LEU A 42 1.89 -10.00 -1.69
CA LEU A 42 2.19 -11.35 -2.20
C LEU A 42 1.93 -11.48 -3.70
N GLY A 43 0.91 -10.81 -4.23
CA GLY A 43 0.64 -10.77 -5.66
C GLY A 43 1.66 -9.93 -6.42
N ALA A 44 2.00 -8.76 -5.88
CA ALA A 44 2.88 -7.81 -6.52
C ALA A 44 4.33 -8.32 -6.64
N LEU A 45 4.83 -8.99 -5.60
CA LEU A 45 6.20 -9.54 -5.54
C LEU A 45 6.28 -11.05 -5.78
N ASP A 46 5.18 -11.67 -6.20
CA ASP A 46 5.06 -13.13 -6.38
C ASP A 46 5.59 -13.97 -5.20
N GLY A 47 5.40 -13.47 -3.98
CA GLY A 47 5.85 -14.10 -2.73
C GLY A 47 7.29 -13.82 -2.31
N GLN A 48 8.08 -13.09 -3.11
CA GLN A 48 9.46 -12.71 -2.77
C GLN A 48 9.50 -11.70 -1.62
N ALA A 49 10.62 -11.68 -0.86
CA ALA A 49 10.87 -10.65 0.13
C ALA A 49 11.04 -9.28 -0.52
N GLY A 50 10.52 -8.25 0.15
CA GLY A 50 10.51 -6.89 -0.39
C GLY A 50 9.39 -6.04 0.19
N VAL A 51 9.14 -4.93 -0.47
CA VAL A 51 8.16 -3.91 -0.07
C VAL A 51 7.18 -3.65 -1.22
N LEU A 52 5.89 -3.59 -0.89
CA LEU A 52 4.87 -2.99 -1.75
C LEU A 52 4.48 -1.64 -1.14
N ILE A 53 4.66 -0.57 -1.91
CA ILE A 53 4.18 0.77 -1.56
C ILE A 53 2.87 1.04 -2.32
N LEU A 54 1.83 1.45 -1.60
CA LEU A 54 0.53 1.79 -2.16
C LEU A 54 0.25 3.28 -1.95
N ALA A 55 -0.17 3.97 -3.02
CA ALA A 55 -0.69 5.33 -2.93
C ALA A 55 -1.82 5.53 -3.95
N GLY A 56 -3.04 5.66 -3.43
CA GLY A 56 -4.26 5.97 -4.16
C GLY A 56 -4.98 7.10 -3.43
N THR A 57 -6.20 6.86 -2.95
CA THR A 57 -6.87 7.81 -2.05
C THR A 57 -6.10 8.00 -0.74
N GLY A 58 -5.65 6.91 -0.12
CA GLY A 58 -4.71 6.90 1.02
C GLY A 58 -3.35 6.30 0.64
N SER A 59 -2.46 6.11 1.60
CA SER A 59 -1.14 5.51 1.37
C SER A 59 -0.68 4.59 2.50
N ILE A 60 0.03 3.52 2.13
CA ILE A 60 0.57 2.53 3.06
C ILE A 60 1.75 1.80 2.40
N ALA A 61 2.77 1.45 3.18
CA ALA A 61 3.77 0.47 2.79
C ALA A 61 3.55 -0.83 3.56
N VAL A 62 3.68 -1.96 2.89
CA VAL A 62 3.73 -3.28 3.50
C VAL A 62 4.96 -4.02 2.99
N GLY A 63 5.58 -4.82 3.83
CA GLY A 63 6.70 -5.65 3.39
C GLY A 63 6.73 -6.98 4.08
N ARG A 64 7.55 -7.87 3.52
CA ARG A 64 7.75 -9.23 3.99
C ARG A 64 9.22 -9.62 3.82
N ASP A 65 9.75 -10.40 4.76
CA ASP A 65 11.07 -11.03 4.66
C ASP A 65 10.99 -12.48 4.15
N ASP A 66 12.16 -13.09 3.92
CA ASP A 66 12.25 -14.48 3.41
C ASP A 66 11.70 -15.51 4.40
N ARG A 67 11.59 -15.16 5.69
CA ARG A 67 11.01 -16.01 6.74
C ARG A 67 9.48 -15.88 6.81
N GLY A 68 8.90 -15.01 6.01
CA GLY A 68 7.45 -14.76 6.01
C GLY A 68 6.97 -13.81 7.10
N ARG A 69 7.86 -13.20 7.87
CA ARG A 69 7.46 -12.10 8.75
C ARG A 69 7.08 -10.92 7.87
N TRP A 70 5.98 -10.27 8.21
CA TRP A 70 5.50 -9.11 7.49
C TRP A 70 5.25 -7.95 8.44
N THR A 71 5.34 -6.73 7.93
CA THR A 71 5.06 -5.52 8.70
C THR A 71 4.49 -4.43 7.78
N ARG A 72 4.01 -3.33 8.39
CA ARG A 72 3.42 -2.20 7.69
C ARG A 72 3.91 -0.87 8.26
N ALA A 73 3.87 0.16 7.42
CA ALA A 73 4.15 1.55 7.77
C ALA A 73 3.13 2.46 7.08
N GLY A 74 2.60 3.44 7.79
CA GLY A 74 1.48 4.28 7.31
C GLY A 74 0.13 3.56 7.37
N GLY A 75 -0.81 3.98 6.52
CA GLY A 75 -2.18 3.44 6.48
C GLY A 75 -3.06 3.82 7.67
N LEU A 76 -2.77 4.95 8.32
CA LEU A 76 -3.55 5.47 9.47
C LEU A 76 -4.78 6.28 9.04
N GLY A 77 -4.97 6.44 7.73
CA GLY A 77 -6.06 7.24 7.17
C GLY A 77 -5.77 8.74 7.18
N PRO A 78 -6.67 9.54 6.59
CA PRO A 78 -6.43 10.95 6.27
C PRO A 78 -6.30 11.87 7.50
N LEU A 79 -6.74 11.42 8.67
CA LEU A 79 -6.69 12.18 9.93
C LEU A 79 -5.30 12.13 10.58
N LEU A 80 -4.62 10.98 10.50
CA LEU A 80 -3.38 10.71 11.23
C LEU A 80 -2.20 10.36 10.32
N GLY A 81 -2.40 10.29 9.00
CA GLY A 81 -1.33 10.05 8.04
C GLY A 81 -1.79 10.19 6.59
N ASP A 82 -1.52 9.14 5.79
CA ASP A 82 -1.71 9.11 4.34
C ASP A 82 -0.82 10.11 3.56
N GLU A 83 0.33 10.50 4.10
CA GLU A 83 1.29 11.33 3.39
C GLU A 83 1.67 10.74 2.03
N GLY A 84 1.74 11.60 1.02
CA GLY A 84 2.03 11.21 -0.35
C GLY A 84 0.89 10.46 -1.08
N SER A 85 -0.26 10.26 -0.43
CA SER A 85 -1.49 9.82 -1.08
C SER A 85 -2.14 10.91 -1.92
N GLY A 86 -3.14 10.53 -2.72
CA GLY A 86 -3.91 11.47 -3.53
C GLY A 86 -4.69 12.44 -2.66
N PHE A 87 -5.34 11.97 -1.59
CA PHE A 87 -6.05 12.85 -0.66
C PHE A 87 -5.11 13.87 -0.03
N TRP A 88 -3.94 13.41 0.43
CA TRP A 88 -2.94 14.29 1.03
C TRP A 88 -2.44 15.35 0.04
N LEU A 89 -2.10 14.95 -1.19
CA LEU A 89 -1.68 15.90 -2.24
C LEU A 89 -2.76 16.94 -2.55
N GLY A 90 -4.02 16.51 -2.67
CA GLY A 90 -5.15 17.39 -2.93
C GLY A 90 -5.43 18.34 -1.77
N ARG A 91 -5.40 17.84 -0.52
CA ARG A 91 -5.60 18.64 0.69
C ARG A 91 -4.53 19.71 0.83
N GLU A 92 -3.26 19.33 0.68
CA GLU A 92 -2.15 20.28 0.79
C GLU A 92 -2.16 21.29 -0.36
N TRP A 93 -2.62 20.91 -1.55
CA TRP A 93 -2.84 21.85 -2.64
C TRP A 93 -3.93 22.87 -2.33
N LEU A 94 -5.10 22.43 -1.85
CA LEU A 94 -6.17 23.33 -1.42
C LEU A 94 -5.69 24.27 -0.31
N ARG A 95 -4.97 23.75 0.68
CA ARG A 95 -4.38 24.55 1.76
C ARG A 95 -3.32 25.55 1.29
N ALA A 96 -2.66 25.30 0.16
CA ALA A 96 -1.67 26.23 -0.38
C ALA A 96 -2.37 27.38 -1.13
N ILE A 97 -3.33 27.07 -1.99
CA ILE A 97 -4.02 28.07 -2.82
C ILE A 97 -5.02 28.92 -2.00
N SER A 98 -5.64 28.36 -0.95
CA SER A 98 -6.59 29.10 -0.10
C SER A 98 -5.94 30.12 0.84
N ARG A 99 -4.61 30.29 0.84
CA ARG A 99 -3.93 31.31 1.66
C ARG A 99 -4.01 32.72 1.08
N GLY A 100 -4.58 32.89 -0.11
CA GLY A 100 -4.75 34.21 -0.74
C GLY A 100 -5.85 34.30 -1.80
N GLU A 101 -6.77 33.33 -1.87
CA GLU A 101 -7.82 33.23 -2.91
C GLU A 101 -9.19 32.85 -2.33
N ASP A 102 -10.20 32.87 -3.21
CA ASP A 102 -11.57 32.42 -2.94
C ASP A 102 -11.62 30.97 -2.43
N ILE A 103 -12.23 30.78 -1.26
CA ILE A 103 -12.39 29.49 -0.58
C ILE A 103 -13.56 28.67 -1.13
N LEU A 104 -14.44 29.26 -1.94
CA LEU A 104 -15.66 28.61 -2.44
C LEU A 104 -15.39 27.28 -3.16
N PRO A 105 -14.36 27.13 -4.02
CA PRO A 105 -14.04 25.84 -4.65
C PRO A 105 -13.65 24.76 -3.62
N ALA A 106 -12.93 25.13 -2.57
CA ALA A 106 -12.56 24.20 -1.50
C ALA A 106 -13.80 23.79 -0.68
N LEU A 107 -14.68 24.75 -0.35
CA LEU A 107 -15.94 24.50 0.35
C LEU A 107 -16.88 23.57 -0.45
N ALA A 108 -16.96 23.75 -1.77
CA ALA A 108 -17.75 22.89 -2.65
C ALA A 108 -17.29 21.42 -2.61
N LEU A 109 -15.97 21.18 -2.53
CA LEU A 109 -15.43 19.83 -2.41
C LEU A 109 -15.75 19.21 -1.03
N LEU A 110 -15.61 20.00 0.04
CA LEU A 110 -15.89 19.55 1.40
C LEU A 110 -17.35 19.18 1.64
N ARG A 111 -18.29 19.88 0.98
CA ARG A 111 -19.74 19.62 1.08
C ARG A 111 -20.23 18.51 0.16
N SER A 112 -19.35 17.90 -0.63
CA SER A 112 -19.74 16.83 -1.56
C SER A 112 -20.07 15.51 -0.83
N ARG A 113 -20.77 14.58 -1.52
CA ARG A 113 -21.09 13.24 -0.99
C ARG A 113 -19.86 12.36 -0.70
N ASN A 114 -18.69 12.68 -1.27
CA ASN A 114 -17.44 11.94 -1.06
C ASN A 114 -16.25 12.92 -1.08
N PRO A 115 -16.07 13.72 -0.01
CA PRO A 115 -15.07 14.78 0.02
C PRO A 115 -13.66 14.22 -0.10
N VAL A 116 -13.39 13.08 0.55
CA VAL A 116 -12.07 12.41 0.49
C VAL A 116 -11.73 12.01 -0.94
N GLY A 117 -12.64 11.33 -1.64
CA GLY A 117 -12.41 10.92 -3.03
C GLY A 117 -12.25 12.11 -3.98
N ARG A 118 -13.08 13.16 -3.82
CA ARG A 118 -13.01 14.35 -4.68
C ARG A 118 -11.74 15.17 -4.47
N ILE A 119 -11.29 15.31 -3.22
CA ILE A 119 -10.02 15.95 -2.91
C ILE A 119 -8.86 15.09 -3.46
N ALA A 120 -8.92 13.77 -3.30
CA ALA A 120 -7.91 12.87 -3.86
C ALA A 120 -7.78 12.96 -5.38
N ALA A 121 -8.90 13.19 -6.08
CA ALA A 121 -8.94 13.36 -7.53
C ALA A 121 -8.21 14.62 -8.04
N LEU A 122 -7.81 15.55 -7.15
CA LEU A 122 -6.97 16.69 -7.51
C LEU A 122 -5.51 16.29 -7.76
N ALA A 123 -5.04 15.17 -7.20
CA ALA A 123 -3.63 14.77 -7.21
C ALA A 123 -2.97 14.76 -8.60
N PRO A 124 -3.59 14.22 -9.68
CA PRO A 124 -3.00 14.30 -11.02
C PRO A 124 -2.76 15.74 -11.48
N GLY A 125 -3.66 16.66 -11.14
CA GLY A 125 -3.50 18.09 -11.42
C GLY A 125 -2.35 18.73 -10.64
N VAL A 126 -2.17 18.34 -9.38
CA VAL A 126 -1.05 18.80 -8.53
C VAL A 126 0.29 18.31 -9.10
N ILE A 127 0.38 17.02 -9.45
CA ILE A 127 1.57 16.41 -10.04
C ILE A 127 1.94 17.09 -11.37
N ARG A 128 0.95 17.32 -12.26
CA ARG A 128 1.18 18.05 -13.51
C ARG A 128 1.70 19.47 -13.29
N ARG A 129 1.14 20.21 -12.32
CA ARG A 129 1.63 21.56 -11.96
C ARG A 129 3.05 21.54 -11.44
N ALA A 130 3.41 20.55 -10.60
CA ALA A 130 4.77 20.38 -10.11
C ALA A 130 5.77 20.15 -11.24
N ARG A 131 5.42 19.28 -12.22
CA ARG A 131 6.22 19.03 -13.42
C ARG A 131 6.45 20.30 -14.24
N ARG A 132 5.43 21.15 -14.36
CA ARG A 132 5.46 22.44 -15.10
C ARG A 132 6.14 23.59 -14.37
N GLY A 133 6.58 23.40 -13.11
CA GLY A 133 7.34 24.42 -12.42
C GLY A 133 6.64 25.17 -11.30
N ASN A 134 5.36 24.88 -11.03
CA ASN A 134 4.67 25.53 -9.93
C ASN A 134 5.36 25.20 -8.58
N ARG A 135 5.79 26.25 -7.87
CA ARG A 135 6.62 26.15 -6.67
C ARG A 135 5.93 25.39 -5.54
N ASP A 136 4.68 25.73 -5.24
CA ASP A 136 3.91 25.08 -4.17
C ASP A 136 3.63 23.62 -4.48
N ALA A 137 3.22 23.32 -5.71
CA ALA A 137 3.00 21.95 -6.16
C ALA A 137 4.29 21.12 -6.08
N ARG A 138 5.45 21.68 -6.47
CA ARG A 138 6.75 21.01 -6.33
C ARG A 138 7.08 20.69 -4.87
N ARG A 139 6.86 21.66 -3.97
CA ARG A 139 7.09 21.46 -2.53
C ARG A 139 6.19 20.34 -1.99
N ILE A 140 4.89 20.39 -2.29
CA ILE A 140 3.91 19.39 -1.86
C ILE A 140 4.30 17.99 -2.37
N VAL A 141 4.55 17.86 -3.67
CA VAL A 141 4.96 16.58 -4.28
C VAL A 141 6.25 16.05 -3.68
N SER A 142 7.27 16.89 -3.48
CA SER A 142 8.55 16.46 -2.90
C SER A 142 8.39 15.93 -1.48
N VAL A 143 7.55 16.57 -0.66
CA VAL A 143 7.25 16.09 0.70
C VAL A 143 6.49 14.76 0.65
N GLY A 144 5.49 14.64 -0.23
CA GLY A 144 4.76 13.39 -0.41
C GLY A 144 5.66 12.22 -0.86
N GLN A 145 6.57 12.47 -1.81
CA GLN A 145 7.55 11.48 -2.27
C GLN A 145 8.50 11.04 -1.15
N ALA A 146 8.98 12.01 -0.35
CA ALA A 146 9.84 11.73 0.80
C ALA A 146 9.13 10.90 1.88
N ALA A 147 7.86 11.17 2.14
CA ALA A 147 7.09 10.41 3.12
C ALA A 147 6.87 8.94 2.68
N LEU A 148 6.51 8.70 1.41
CA LEU A 148 6.41 7.34 0.88
C LEU A 148 7.76 6.61 0.93
N ALA A 149 8.87 7.31 0.64
CA ALA A 149 10.21 6.76 0.76
C ALA A 149 10.55 6.41 2.21
N ALA A 150 10.17 7.25 3.18
CA ALA A 150 10.38 6.98 4.60
C ALA A 150 9.66 5.71 5.06
N HIS A 151 8.44 5.47 4.58
CA HIS A 151 7.73 4.21 4.86
C HIS A 151 8.48 2.99 4.31
N ILE A 152 9.02 3.06 3.08
CA ILE A 152 9.80 1.96 2.51
C ILE A 152 11.07 1.70 3.34
N VAL A 153 11.77 2.75 3.77
CA VAL A 153 12.97 2.65 4.62
C VAL A 153 12.64 2.02 5.97
N ASP A 154 11.55 2.43 6.59
CA ASP A 154 11.10 1.91 7.88
C ASP A 154 10.81 0.40 7.79
N ILE A 155 10.08 -0.04 6.78
CA ILE A 155 9.85 -1.47 6.50
C ILE A 155 11.17 -2.22 6.29
N ALA A 156 12.03 -1.71 5.41
CA ALA A 156 13.29 -2.38 5.06
C ALA A 156 14.18 -2.57 6.29
N ARG A 157 14.22 -1.59 7.20
CA ARG A 157 14.97 -1.68 8.46
C ARG A 157 14.37 -2.69 9.43
N ARG A 158 13.06 -2.61 9.70
CA ARG A 158 12.38 -3.52 10.64
C ARG A 158 12.45 -4.99 10.22
N LEU A 159 12.46 -5.24 8.92
CA LEU A 159 12.54 -6.59 8.36
C LEU A 159 13.96 -7.05 8.02
N HIS A 160 14.96 -6.17 8.14
CA HIS A 160 16.35 -6.42 7.74
C HIS A 160 16.46 -6.91 6.27
N LEU A 161 15.77 -6.22 5.35
CA LEU A 161 15.77 -6.61 3.94
C LEU A 161 17.13 -6.38 3.28
N SER A 162 17.57 -7.37 2.49
CA SER A 162 18.80 -7.30 1.71
C SER A 162 18.76 -6.21 0.64
N SER A 163 19.92 -5.59 0.40
CA SER A 163 20.11 -4.59 -0.64
C SER A 163 20.49 -5.25 -1.98
N PRO A 164 19.96 -4.82 -3.15
CA PRO A 164 18.91 -3.81 -3.28
C PRO A 164 17.55 -4.34 -2.82
N VAL A 165 16.80 -3.51 -2.10
CA VAL A 165 15.45 -3.85 -1.63
C VAL A 165 14.52 -3.94 -2.84
N LEU A 166 13.85 -5.08 -3.01
CA LEU A 166 12.84 -5.24 -4.04
C LEU A 166 11.60 -4.42 -3.67
N VAL A 167 11.18 -3.52 -4.57
CA VAL A 167 10.03 -2.62 -4.34
C VAL A 167 9.05 -2.73 -5.50
N SER A 168 7.78 -3.01 -5.20
CA SER A 168 6.67 -2.88 -6.15
C SER A 168 5.75 -1.74 -5.71
N TRP A 169 4.87 -1.31 -6.60
CA TRP A 169 3.89 -0.26 -6.35
C TRP A 169 2.46 -0.69 -6.68
N ALA A 170 1.49 0.02 -6.10
CA ALA A 170 0.10 0.00 -6.51
C ALA A 170 -0.59 1.35 -6.22
N GLY A 171 -1.76 1.56 -6.82
CA GLY A 171 -2.58 2.75 -6.65
C GLY A 171 -2.31 3.85 -7.68
N SER A 172 -3.31 4.72 -7.88
CA SER A 172 -3.34 5.69 -8.97
C SER A 172 -2.25 6.75 -8.90
N VAL A 173 -1.77 7.12 -7.72
CA VAL A 173 -0.71 8.14 -7.57
C VAL A 173 0.64 7.58 -8.00
N LEU A 174 0.95 6.35 -7.61
CA LEU A 174 2.20 5.67 -8.01
C LEU A 174 2.13 5.11 -9.44
N GLY A 175 0.95 5.12 -10.06
CA GLY A 175 0.79 4.91 -11.50
C GLY A 175 1.41 6.03 -12.34
N ASP A 176 1.66 7.22 -11.79
CA ASP A 176 2.46 8.26 -12.45
C ASP A 176 3.96 7.97 -12.29
N ASP A 177 4.63 7.65 -13.41
CA ASP A 177 6.04 7.28 -13.44
C ASP A 177 6.97 8.39 -12.92
N TRP A 178 6.62 9.66 -13.15
CA TRP A 178 7.43 10.79 -12.69
C TRP A 178 7.33 10.94 -11.17
N TYR A 179 6.13 10.73 -10.61
CA TYR A 179 5.93 10.73 -9.17
C TYR A 179 6.67 9.55 -8.52
N ARG A 180 6.55 8.33 -9.09
CA ARG A 180 7.25 7.13 -8.62
C ARG A 180 8.78 7.28 -8.70
N ALA A 181 9.31 7.83 -9.79
CA ALA A 181 10.73 8.13 -9.92
C ALA A 181 11.22 9.13 -8.86
N GLY A 182 10.37 10.06 -8.42
CA GLY A 182 10.68 10.97 -7.32
C GLY A 182 10.76 10.29 -5.95
N VAL A 183 9.92 9.28 -5.69
CA VAL A 183 10.07 8.39 -4.52
C VAL A 183 11.42 7.67 -4.60
N GLY A 184 11.77 7.11 -5.77
CA GLY A 184 13.08 6.49 -6.01
C GLY A 184 14.25 7.42 -5.72
N ARG A 185 14.19 8.68 -6.16
CA ARG A 185 15.20 9.70 -5.83
C ARG A 185 15.25 9.98 -4.33
N ALA A 186 14.11 10.03 -3.64
CA ALA A 186 14.08 10.23 -2.19
C ALA A 186 14.73 9.05 -1.43
N LEU A 187 14.53 7.81 -1.88
CA LEU A 187 15.23 6.63 -1.35
C LEU A 187 16.74 6.72 -1.54
N ALA A 188 17.19 7.10 -2.74
CA ALA A 188 18.61 7.23 -3.04
C ALA A 188 19.30 8.27 -2.14
N ARG A 189 18.64 9.40 -1.83
CA ARG A 189 19.18 10.43 -0.92
C ARG A 189 19.43 9.94 0.50
N VAL A 190 18.67 8.94 0.96
CA VAL A 190 18.83 8.34 2.30
C VAL A 190 19.64 7.03 2.25
N GLY A 191 20.31 6.75 1.12
CA GLY A 191 21.22 5.62 0.97
C GLY A 191 20.54 4.26 0.71
N LEU A 192 19.22 4.20 0.52
CA LEU A 192 18.53 2.94 0.25
C LEU A 192 18.52 2.65 -1.25
N ARG A 193 19.22 1.57 -1.66
CA ARG A 193 19.16 1.05 -3.03
C ARG A 193 17.90 0.20 -3.18
N ALA A 194 17.01 0.61 -4.08
CA ALA A 194 15.78 -0.10 -4.39
C ALA A 194 15.79 -0.61 -5.84
N ARG A 195 15.37 -1.85 -6.03
CA ARG A 195 15.05 -2.42 -7.35
C ARG A 195 13.53 -2.36 -7.54
N TRP A 196 13.08 -1.46 -8.42
CA TRP A 196 11.66 -1.32 -8.73
C TRP A 196 11.20 -2.40 -9.71
N VAL A 197 10.12 -3.11 -9.38
CA VAL A 197 9.50 -4.12 -10.25
C VAL A 197 8.01 -3.84 -10.38
N ALA A 198 7.47 -4.05 -11.58
CA ALA A 198 6.04 -3.92 -11.81
C ALA A 198 5.28 -5.01 -11.02
N PRO A 199 4.05 -4.73 -10.55
CA PRO A 199 3.26 -5.72 -9.84
C PRO A 199 3.00 -6.94 -10.74
N ALA A 200 3.45 -8.11 -10.30
CA ALA A 200 3.43 -9.32 -11.13
C ALA A 200 2.01 -9.87 -11.33
N ARG A 201 1.21 -9.92 -10.26
CA ARG A 201 -0.12 -10.55 -10.26
C ARG A 201 -1.12 -9.77 -9.40
N PRO A 202 -2.42 -9.85 -9.70
CA PRO A 202 -3.44 -9.20 -8.87
C PRO A 202 -3.56 -9.88 -7.49
N PRO A 203 -4.05 -9.17 -6.46
CA PRO A 203 -4.17 -9.71 -5.09
C PRO A 203 -4.99 -11.01 -5.01
N VAL A 204 -6.03 -11.15 -5.84
CA VAL A 204 -6.87 -12.35 -5.86
C VAL A 204 -6.11 -13.61 -6.27
N ALA A 205 -5.14 -13.50 -7.18
CA ALA A 205 -4.29 -14.62 -7.57
C ALA A 205 -3.36 -15.06 -6.43
N ALA A 206 -2.93 -14.12 -5.58
CA ALA A 206 -2.14 -14.44 -4.39
C ALA A 206 -2.98 -15.13 -3.31
N ALA A 207 -4.23 -14.68 -3.11
CA ALA A 207 -5.16 -15.34 -2.20
C ALA A 207 -5.46 -16.79 -2.65
N ALA A 208 -5.65 -17.02 -3.96
CA ALA A 208 -5.83 -18.37 -4.51
C ALA A 208 -4.63 -19.29 -4.22
N ARG A 209 -3.39 -18.82 -4.46
CA ARG A 209 -2.18 -19.61 -4.14
C ARG A 209 -2.02 -19.91 -2.65
N LEU A 210 -2.40 -18.96 -1.78
CA LEU A 210 -2.43 -19.21 -0.34
C LEU A 210 -3.42 -20.34 0.00
N ALA A 211 -4.59 -20.37 -0.64
CA ALA A 211 -5.58 -21.43 -0.44
C ALA A 211 -5.06 -22.79 -0.92
N GLU A 212 -4.42 -22.85 -2.08
CA GLU A 212 -3.78 -24.06 -2.62
C GLU A 212 -2.71 -24.60 -1.66
N HIS A 213 -1.87 -23.73 -1.11
CA HIS A 213 -0.83 -24.14 -0.16
C HIS A 213 -1.40 -24.67 1.16
N LEU A 214 -2.47 -24.06 1.67
CA LEU A 214 -3.20 -24.54 2.86
C LEU A 214 -3.85 -25.90 2.64
N ALA A 215 -4.42 -26.11 1.44
CA ALA A 215 -4.97 -27.40 1.05
C ALA A 215 -3.87 -28.47 0.92
N GLY A 216 -2.73 -28.13 0.33
CA GLY A 216 -1.61 -29.05 0.07
C GLY A 216 -0.84 -29.49 1.32
N LYS A 217 -0.66 -28.61 2.33
CA LYS A 217 0.03 -28.95 3.59
C LYS A 217 -0.64 -30.10 4.36
N ASN A 218 -1.93 -30.34 4.16
CA ASN A 218 -2.72 -31.38 4.82
C ASN A 218 -3.06 -32.57 3.91
N SER A 219 -2.38 -32.72 2.76
CA SER A 219 -2.46 -33.96 1.98
C SER A 219 -1.86 -35.14 2.75
N PRO A 220 -2.46 -36.34 2.73
CA PRO A 220 -1.98 -37.49 3.51
C PRO A 220 -0.53 -37.92 3.21
N ALA A 221 0.07 -37.46 2.11
CA ALA A 221 1.48 -37.69 1.77
C ALA A 221 2.49 -36.97 2.69
N THR A 222 2.17 -35.78 3.23
CA THR A 222 3.09 -35.02 4.10
C THR A 222 3.06 -35.44 5.57
N ARG A 223 2.04 -36.19 6.02
CA ARG A 223 1.94 -36.72 7.39
C ARG A 223 2.83 -37.96 7.66
N LYS A 224 3.38 -38.59 6.63
CA LYS A 224 4.20 -39.82 6.78
C LYS A 224 5.67 -39.58 7.14
N ASN A 225 6.17 -38.33 7.12
CA ASN A 225 7.58 -38.01 7.40
C ASN A 225 7.84 -37.35 8.77
N SER A 226 6.90 -37.41 9.71
CA SER A 226 7.06 -36.81 11.05
C SER A 226 6.76 -37.78 12.19
N ARG A 227 7.14 -39.06 12.05
CA ARG A 227 7.20 -40.01 13.16
C ARG A 227 8.58 -40.63 13.23
#